data_AF-A0A285JMD1-F1
#
_entry.id   AF-A0A285JMD1-F1
#
_cell.length_a   1.000
_cell.length_b   1.000
_cell.length_c   1.000
_cell.angle_alpha   90.00
_cell.angle_beta   90.00
_cell.angle_gamma   90.00
#
_symmetry.space_group_name_H-M   'P 1'
#
loop_
_entity.id
_entity.type
_entity.pdbx_description
1 polymer ?
#
loop_
_entity_poly.entity_id
_entity_poly.type
_entity_poly.pdbx_seq_one_letter_code
_entity_poly.pdbx_strand_id
1 'polypeptide(L)'
;MRKGTDHLKVAVFYDFSVFQQVISHHLEKEIQLCRIEILFIRTMETLLSALAEGRVDVLFTEFDFLSNNKSWASNAKKLNRLCIENDVKRVMLVTNQHPYLLRHIIDMKFEATLSLSEGTSGFRKVIEVIQQPENIPFVSDLLTRNMVDGDDREFPLSPKEWEVLYLVAQGYSISDIAKRKSRAVSTVATQKQNAMRKLNLSSNSELIKYMYVSGMME
;
A
#
# COMPACT_ATOMS: atom_id res chain seq x y z
N MET A 1 -18.90 -22.24 3.92
CA MET A 1 -19.68 -22.22 2.66
C MET A 1 -18.88 -21.40 1.66
N ARG A 2 -18.38 -22.01 0.58
CA ARG A 2 -17.59 -21.30 -0.44
C ARG A 2 -18.52 -20.37 -1.22
N LYS A 3 -18.18 -19.08 -1.32
CA LYS A 3 -18.83 -18.16 -2.29
C LYS A 3 -18.60 -18.74 -3.70
N GLY A 4 -19.65 -18.73 -4.52
CA GLY A 4 -19.70 -19.39 -5.83
C GLY A 4 -18.55 -19.00 -6.75
N THR A 5 -17.94 -20.01 -7.35
CA THR A 5 -16.71 -19.93 -8.15
C THR A 5 -16.85 -19.32 -9.54
N ASP A 6 -18.05 -18.86 -9.93
CA ASP A 6 -18.34 -18.42 -11.30
C ASP A 6 -18.33 -16.89 -11.48
N HIS A 7 -18.35 -16.11 -10.39
CA HIS A 7 -18.38 -14.65 -10.44
C HIS A 7 -17.53 -14.02 -9.34
N LEU A 8 -16.50 -13.26 -9.72
CA LEU A 8 -15.56 -12.60 -8.82
C LEU A 8 -15.81 -11.09 -8.79
N LYS A 9 -16.12 -10.54 -7.61
CA LYS A 9 -16.31 -9.10 -7.44
C LYS A 9 -15.03 -8.44 -6.95
N VAL A 10 -14.44 -7.60 -7.78
CA VAL A 10 -13.16 -6.94 -7.53
C VAL A 10 -13.40 -5.45 -7.28
N ALA A 11 -12.94 -4.94 -6.14
CA ALA A 11 -12.86 -3.51 -5.90
C ALA A 11 -11.43 -3.02 -6.16
N VAL A 12 -11.29 -1.94 -6.92
CA VAL A 12 -10.01 -1.25 -7.13
C VAL A 12 -10.11 0.11 -6.46
N PHE A 13 -9.42 0.27 -5.32
CA PHE A 13 -9.34 1.51 -4.57
C PHE A 13 -8.08 2.28 -4.97
N TYR A 14 -8.21 3.08 -6.04
CA TYR A 14 -7.14 3.87 -6.64
C TYR A 14 -7.70 4.98 -7.55
N ASP A 15 -6.99 6.11 -7.68
CA ASP A 15 -7.50 7.30 -8.38
C ASP A 15 -7.01 7.47 -9.83
N PHE A 16 -6.07 6.63 -10.29
CA PHE A 16 -5.46 6.80 -11.62
C PHE A 16 -6.17 5.99 -12.71
N SER A 17 -6.74 6.65 -13.71
CA SER A 17 -7.56 6.03 -14.78
C SER A 17 -6.80 5.04 -15.67
N VAL A 18 -5.54 5.31 -16.01
CA VAL A 18 -4.72 4.38 -16.81
C VAL A 18 -4.53 3.05 -16.09
N PHE A 19 -4.40 3.13 -14.77
CA PHE A 19 -4.19 1.95 -13.93
C PHE A 19 -5.44 1.07 -13.84
N GLN A 20 -6.62 1.69 -13.91
CA GLN A 20 -7.90 0.99 -14.01
C GLN A 20 -7.95 0.12 -15.28
N GLN A 21 -7.52 0.68 -16.42
CA GLN A 21 -7.46 -0.06 -17.68
C GLN A 21 -6.44 -1.21 -17.65
N VAL A 22 -5.27 -1.00 -17.02
CA VAL A 22 -4.26 -2.05 -16.88
C VAL A 22 -4.77 -3.20 -16.00
N ILE A 23 -5.36 -2.89 -14.85
CA ILE A 23 -5.95 -3.91 -13.97
C ILE A 23 -7.07 -4.65 -14.70
N SER A 24 -8.01 -3.94 -15.32
CA SER A 24 -9.09 -4.58 -16.10
C SER A 24 -8.51 -5.51 -17.16
N HIS A 25 -7.58 -5.01 -17.98
CA HIS A 25 -6.97 -5.79 -19.04
C HIS A 25 -6.25 -7.04 -18.54
N HIS A 26 -5.49 -6.95 -17.44
CA HIS A 26 -4.75 -8.08 -16.89
C HIS A 26 -5.66 -9.08 -16.18
N LEU A 27 -6.64 -8.60 -15.41
CA LEU A 27 -7.62 -9.48 -14.76
C LEU A 27 -8.48 -10.22 -15.80
N GLU A 28 -8.99 -9.53 -16.81
CA GLU A 28 -9.80 -10.16 -17.87
C GLU A 28 -8.99 -11.18 -18.69
N LYS A 29 -7.70 -10.93 -18.93
CA LYS A 29 -6.84 -11.82 -19.72
C LYS A 29 -6.42 -13.08 -18.97
N GLU A 30 -6.12 -12.96 -17.68
CA GLU A 30 -5.59 -14.06 -16.86
C GLU A 30 -6.71 -14.89 -16.20
N ILE A 31 -7.86 -14.29 -15.88
CA ILE A 31 -9.01 -15.01 -15.31
C ILE A 31 -9.97 -15.44 -16.42
N GLN A 32 -9.55 -16.43 -17.21
CA GLN A 32 -10.39 -16.99 -18.29
C GLN A 32 -11.52 -17.90 -17.77
N LEU A 33 -11.51 -18.23 -16.48
CA LEU A 33 -12.36 -19.26 -15.87
C LEU A 33 -13.52 -18.69 -15.03
N CYS A 34 -13.64 -17.36 -14.86
CA CYS A 34 -14.77 -16.76 -14.12
C CYS A 34 -15.19 -15.40 -14.70
N ARG A 35 -16.45 -15.03 -14.50
CA ARG A 35 -16.93 -13.67 -14.80
C ARG A 35 -16.39 -12.71 -13.74
N ILE A 36 -15.81 -11.59 -14.16
CA ILE A 36 -15.27 -10.57 -13.24
C ILE A 36 -16.15 -9.35 -13.28
N GLU A 37 -16.52 -8.82 -12.12
CA GLU A 37 -17.13 -7.51 -11.97
C GLU A 37 -16.14 -6.59 -11.26
N ILE A 38 -15.72 -5.52 -11.93
CA ILE A 38 -14.73 -4.58 -11.40
C ILE A 38 -15.42 -3.27 -11.00
N LEU A 39 -15.32 -2.93 -9.71
CA LEU A 39 -15.79 -1.70 -9.11
C LEU A 39 -14.61 -0.77 -8.86
N PHE A 40 -14.54 0.32 -9.61
CA PHE A 40 -13.53 1.37 -9.39
C PHE A 40 -14.01 2.36 -8.32
N ILE A 41 -13.27 2.44 -7.22
CA ILE A 41 -13.65 3.21 -6.04
C ILE A 41 -12.58 4.27 -5.77
N ARG A 42 -13.01 5.53 -5.58
CA ARG A 42 -12.12 6.67 -5.33
C ARG A 42 -12.19 7.22 -3.90
N THR A 43 -13.22 6.84 -3.14
CA THR A 43 -13.45 7.36 -1.78
C THR A 43 -13.53 6.23 -0.75
N MET A 44 -13.07 6.51 0.46
CA MET A 44 -13.09 5.54 1.56
C MET A 44 -14.52 5.17 1.95
N GLU A 45 -15.43 6.13 1.90
CA GLU A 45 -16.84 5.97 2.24
C GLU A 45 -17.52 4.94 1.32
N THR A 46 -17.31 5.07 0.00
CA THR A 46 -17.86 4.13 -0.99
C THR A 46 -17.22 2.76 -0.85
N LEU A 47 -15.91 2.68 -0.55
CA LEU A 47 -15.23 1.41 -0.29
C LEU A 47 -15.83 0.68 0.91
N LEU A 48 -16.02 1.39 2.02
CA LEU A 48 -16.58 0.81 3.24
C LEU A 48 -18.03 0.33 3.03
N SER A 49 -18.84 1.05 2.25
CA SER A 49 -20.21 0.62 1.89
C SER A 49 -20.18 -0.67 1.07
N ALA A 50 -19.36 -0.72 0.02
CA ALA A 50 -19.23 -1.91 -0.83
C ALA A 50 -18.76 -3.15 -0.07
N LEU A 51 -17.79 -2.97 0.87
CA LEU A 51 -17.33 -4.04 1.75
C LEU A 51 -18.45 -4.51 2.69
N ALA A 52 -19.18 -3.60 3.32
CA ALA A 52 -20.27 -3.93 4.25
C ALA A 52 -21.46 -4.63 3.57
N GLU A 53 -21.70 -4.32 2.29
CA GLU A 53 -22.76 -4.94 1.49
C GLU A 53 -22.34 -6.28 0.87
N GLY A 54 -21.12 -6.78 1.16
CA GLY A 54 -20.60 -8.02 0.61
C GLY A 54 -20.41 -7.98 -0.91
N ARG A 55 -20.24 -6.79 -1.50
CA ARG A 55 -20.05 -6.57 -2.94
C ARG A 55 -18.59 -6.68 -3.38
N VAL A 56 -17.69 -7.11 -2.48
CA VAL A 56 -16.27 -7.24 -2.76
C VAL A 56 -15.79 -8.60 -2.27
N ASP A 57 -15.07 -9.31 -3.12
CA ASP A 57 -14.36 -10.54 -2.79
C ASP A 57 -12.84 -10.31 -2.81
N VAL A 58 -12.38 -9.41 -3.68
CA VAL A 58 -10.98 -8.98 -3.75
C VAL A 58 -10.87 -7.47 -3.76
N LEU A 59 -10.00 -6.91 -2.92
CA LEU A 59 -9.68 -5.48 -2.88
C LEU A 59 -8.25 -5.27 -3.38
N PHE A 60 -8.10 -4.56 -4.49
CA PHE A 60 -6.82 -3.99 -4.94
C PHE A 60 -6.69 -2.55 -4.45
N THR A 61 -5.53 -2.20 -3.89
CA THR A 61 -5.20 -0.83 -3.54
C THR A 61 -3.70 -0.60 -3.67
N GLU A 62 -3.30 0.66 -3.87
CA GLU A 62 -1.91 1.05 -3.99
C GLU A 62 -1.45 1.77 -2.71
N PHE A 63 -0.22 1.51 -2.29
CA PHE A 63 0.31 1.95 -1.01
C PHE A 63 0.37 3.47 -0.86
N ASP A 64 0.92 4.20 -1.83
CA ASP A 64 1.04 5.65 -1.77
C ASP A 64 -0.34 6.32 -1.74
N PHE A 65 -1.28 5.83 -2.54
CA PHE A 65 -2.67 6.27 -2.54
C PHE A 65 -3.36 6.02 -1.19
N LEU A 66 -3.25 4.79 -0.67
CA LEU A 66 -3.87 4.40 0.59
C LEU A 66 -3.27 5.20 1.76
N SER A 67 -1.94 5.28 1.82
CA SER A 67 -1.22 5.94 2.90
C SER A 67 -1.43 7.46 2.89
N ASN A 68 -1.64 8.07 1.73
CA ASN A 68 -1.94 9.50 1.60
C ASN A 68 -3.44 9.83 1.72
N ASN A 69 -4.31 8.83 1.78
CA ASN A 69 -5.75 9.05 1.97
C ASN A 69 -6.03 9.60 3.38
N LYS A 70 -6.61 10.81 3.45
CA LYS A 70 -6.88 11.52 4.72
C LYS A 70 -7.77 10.72 5.68
N SER A 71 -8.64 9.86 5.15
CA SER A 71 -9.57 9.04 5.92
C SER A 71 -9.00 7.68 6.31
N TRP A 72 -7.80 7.31 5.82
CA TRP A 72 -7.21 5.99 6.11
C TRP A 72 -6.97 5.79 7.60
N ALA A 73 -6.32 6.72 8.28
CA ALA A 73 -5.93 6.55 9.68
C ALA A 73 -7.14 6.33 10.63
N SER A 74 -8.27 6.99 10.37
CA SER A 74 -9.50 6.83 11.14
C SER A 74 -10.29 5.57 10.75
N ASN A 75 -10.13 5.04 9.54
CA ASN A 75 -10.92 3.93 9.01
C ASN A 75 -10.16 2.60 8.87
N ALA A 76 -8.84 2.56 9.01
CA ALA A 76 -8.03 1.35 8.79
C ALA A 76 -8.51 0.15 9.61
N LYS A 77 -8.85 0.36 10.88
CA LYS A 77 -9.43 -0.69 11.74
C LYS A 77 -10.77 -1.19 11.24
N LYS A 78 -11.64 -0.27 10.79
CA LYS A 78 -12.97 -0.60 10.26
C LYS A 78 -12.86 -1.35 8.93
N LEU A 79 -11.98 -0.91 8.03
CA LEU A 79 -11.71 -1.59 6.77
C LEU A 79 -11.20 -3.01 7.01
N ASN A 80 -10.18 -3.19 7.86
CA ASN A 80 -9.65 -4.53 8.18
C ASN A 80 -10.73 -5.43 8.78
N ARG A 81 -11.55 -4.91 9.70
CA ARG A 81 -12.67 -5.65 10.27
C ARG A 81 -13.66 -6.12 9.19
N LEU A 82 -14.09 -5.22 8.31
CA LEU A 82 -15.04 -5.56 7.23
C LEU A 82 -14.45 -6.57 6.26
N CYS A 83 -13.16 -6.45 5.92
CA CYS A 83 -12.48 -7.43 5.06
C CYS A 83 -12.48 -8.82 5.71
N ILE A 84 -12.17 -8.92 7.00
CA ILE A 84 -12.18 -10.20 7.73
C ILE A 84 -13.60 -10.77 7.80
N GLU A 85 -14.59 -9.96 8.19
CA GLU A 85 -15.99 -10.40 8.34
C GLU A 85 -16.61 -10.88 7.01
N ASN A 86 -16.14 -10.35 5.87
CA ASN A 86 -16.67 -10.69 4.53
C ASN A 86 -15.73 -11.58 3.70
N ASP A 87 -14.65 -12.11 4.31
CA ASP A 87 -13.60 -12.92 3.65
C ASP A 87 -13.06 -12.26 2.37
N VAL A 88 -12.76 -10.96 2.46
CA VAL A 88 -12.18 -10.17 1.36
C VAL A 88 -10.67 -10.37 1.34
N LYS A 89 -10.14 -10.84 0.21
CA LYS A 89 -8.68 -10.89 0.00
C LYS A 89 -8.18 -9.51 -0.41
N ARG A 90 -7.14 -9.00 0.26
CA ARG A 90 -6.58 -7.67 0.02
C ARG A 90 -5.25 -7.80 -0.71
N VAL A 91 -5.11 -7.02 -1.77
CA VAL A 91 -3.93 -6.95 -2.62
C VAL A 91 -3.37 -5.54 -2.54
N MET A 92 -2.16 -5.42 -2.01
CA MET A 92 -1.40 -4.19 -1.96
C MET A 92 -0.52 -4.08 -3.20
N LEU A 93 -0.55 -2.93 -3.84
CA LEU A 93 0.27 -2.59 -4.99
C LEU A 93 1.29 -1.55 -4.55
N VAL A 94 2.54 -1.75 -4.94
CA VAL A 94 3.66 -0.95 -4.43
C VAL A 94 4.54 -0.55 -5.59
N THR A 95 4.83 0.74 -5.69
CA THR A 95 5.87 1.28 -6.58
C THR A 95 7.27 0.87 -6.08
N ASN A 96 8.34 1.24 -6.79
CA ASN A 96 9.68 1.01 -6.24
C ASN A 96 9.86 1.86 -4.97
N GLN A 97 9.98 1.19 -3.83
CA GLN A 97 10.11 1.84 -2.52
C GLN A 97 11.41 1.37 -1.87
N HIS A 98 11.93 2.19 -0.95
CA HIS A 98 13.11 1.83 -0.18
C HIS A 98 12.87 0.53 0.62
N PRO A 99 13.84 -0.39 0.74
CA PRO A 99 13.69 -1.69 1.41
C PRO A 99 13.08 -1.59 2.82
N TYR A 100 13.46 -0.54 3.54
CA TYR A 100 12.93 -0.23 4.87
C TYR A 100 11.40 -0.02 4.89
N LEU A 101 10.88 0.74 3.93
CA LEU A 101 9.43 0.95 3.82
C LEU A 101 8.75 -0.33 3.33
N LEU A 102 9.37 -1.06 2.39
CA LEU A 102 8.84 -2.34 1.90
C LEU A 102 8.58 -3.32 3.04
N ARG A 103 9.51 -3.42 4.01
CA ARG A 103 9.32 -4.25 5.21
C ARG A 103 8.09 -3.84 6.00
N HIS A 104 7.88 -2.55 6.20
CA HIS A 104 6.69 -2.03 6.87
C HIS A 104 5.39 -2.36 6.10
N ILE A 105 5.41 -2.20 4.77
CA ILE A 105 4.26 -2.52 3.91
C ILE A 105 3.90 -4.00 4.04
N ILE A 106 4.90 -4.88 4.02
CA ILE A 106 4.71 -6.33 4.14
C ILE A 106 4.22 -6.70 5.55
N ASP A 107 4.70 -6.02 6.59
CA ASP A 107 4.21 -6.18 7.96
C ASP A 107 2.74 -5.74 8.16
N MET A 108 2.14 -5.04 7.17
CA MET A 108 0.68 -4.81 7.16
C MET A 108 -0.11 -6.09 6.88
N LYS A 109 0.55 -7.18 6.44
CA LYS A 109 0.00 -8.52 6.23
C LYS A 109 -1.25 -8.51 5.35
N PHE A 110 -1.14 -7.86 4.20
CA PHE A 110 -2.10 -8.05 3.11
C PHE A 110 -1.93 -9.46 2.55
N GLU A 111 -2.99 -10.04 1.99
CA GLU A 111 -2.97 -11.40 1.45
C GLU A 111 -2.03 -11.51 0.23
N ALA A 112 -1.87 -10.42 -0.52
CA ALA A 112 -0.82 -10.29 -1.52
C ALA A 112 -0.23 -8.87 -1.56
N THR A 113 1.07 -8.75 -1.81
CA THR A 113 1.79 -7.49 -2.06
C THR A 113 2.58 -7.60 -3.35
N LEU A 114 2.30 -6.73 -4.33
CA LEU A 114 2.91 -6.76 -5.65
C LEU A 114 3.68 -5.48 -5.96
N SER A 115 4.79 -5.62 -6.66
CA SER A 115 5.39 -4.49 -7.36
C SER A 115 4.55 -4.11 -8.59
N LEU A 116 4.27 -2.82 -8.76
CA LEU A 116 3.70 -2.29 -9.99
C LEU A 116 4.62 -2.42 -11.20
N SER A 117 5.92 -2.64 -10.97
CA SER A 117 6.93 -2.75 -12.02
C SER A 117 7.02 -4.16 -12.63
N GLU A 118 6.34 -5.17 -12.07
CA GLU A 118 6.38 -6.56 -12.55
C GLU A 118 5.43 -6.90 -13.71
N GLY A 119 4.56 -5.95 -14.09
CA GLY A 119 3.60 -6.14 -15.18
C GLY A 119 2.63 -7.30 -14.95
N THR A 120 2.30 -8.04 -16.01
CA THR A 120 1.26 -9.09 -16.00
C THR A 120 1.57 -10.29 -15.09
N SER A 121 2.85 -10.60 -14.89
CA SER A 121 3.29 -11.80 -14.18
C SER A 121 2.84 -11.81 -12.71
N GLY A 122 2.88 -10.65 -12.05
CA GLY A 122 2.43 -10.49 -10.67
C GLY A 122 0.93 -10.74 -10.51
N PHE A 123 0.10 -10.24 -11.43
CA PHE A 123 -1.36 -10.40 -11.36
C PHE A 123 -1.80 -11.86 -11.42
N ARG A 124 -1.22 -12.65 -12.32
CA ARG A 124 -1.51 -14.09 -12.40
C ARG A 124 -1.26 -14.78 -11.07
N LYS A 125 -0.13 -14.48 -10.43
CA LYS A 125 0.24 -15.11 -9.17
C LYS A 125 -0.70 -14.73 -8.02
N VAL A 126 -1.20 -13.49 -8.01
CA VAL A 126 -2.21 -13.06 -7.05
C VAL A 126 -3.51 -13.84 -7.19
N ILE A 127 -3.96 -14.11 -8.41
CA ILE A 127 -5.18 -14.91 -8.61
C ILE A 127 -4.99 -16.33 -8.08
N GLU A 128 -3.84 -16.95 -8.34
CA GLU A 128 -3.51 -18.27 -7.78
C GLU A 128 -3.55 -18.26 -6.24
N VAL A 129 -2.96 -17.25 -5.61
CA VAL A 129 -2.89 -17.13 -4.14
C VAL A 129 -4.26 -16.86 -3.53
N ILE A 130 -5.06 -15.98 -4.14
CA ILE A 130 -6.42 -15.64 -3.68
C ILE A 130 -7.35 -16.86 -3.71
N GLN A 131 -7.13 -17.77 -4.65
CA GLN A 131 -7.91 -19.00 -4.79
C GLN A 131 -7.48 -20.11 -3.82
N GLN A 132 -6.32 -19.98 -3.16
CA GLN A 132 -5.85 -20.96 -2.20
C GLN A 132 -6.59 -20.84 -0.85
N PRO A 133 -6.85 -21.98 -0.17
CA PRO A 133 -7.52 -21.98 1.13
C PRO A 133 -6.64 -21.46 2.26
N GLU A 134 -5.31 -21.49 2.09
CA GLU A 134 -4.36 -20.99 3.08
C GLU A 134 -4.06 -19.51 2.82
N ASN A 135 -4.30 -18.65 3.81
CA ASN A 135 -3.95 -17.24 3.77
C ASN A 135 -2.47 -17.05 4.12
N ILE A 136 -1.55 -17.56 3.29
CA ILE A 136 -0.13 -17.23 3.39
C ILE A 136 0.09 -15.93 2.61
N PRO A 137 0.53 -14.82 3.26
CA PRO A 137 0.81 -13.58 2.54
C PRO A 137 1.82 -13.81 1.42
N PHE A 138 1.43 -13.47 0.20
CA PHE A 138 2.31 -13.50 -0.95
C PHE A 138 3.00 -12.15 -1.14
N VAL A 139 4.30 -12.16 -1.39
CA VAL A 139 5.07 -10.99 -1.79
C VAL A 139 5.74 -11.30 -3.11
N SER A 140 5.61 -10.42 -4.07
CA SER A 140 6.20 -10.60 -5.40
C SER A 140 7.73 -10.66 -5.37
N ASP A 141 8.33 -11.35 -6.35
CA ASP A 141 9.77 -11.60 -6.41
C ASP A 141 10.61 -10.33 -6.46
N LEU A 142 10.18 -9.30 -7.20
CA LEU A 142 10.89 -8.02 -7.33
C LEU A 142 10.93 -7.29 -5.99
N LEU A 143 9.83 -7.27 -5.24
CA LEU A 143 9.81 -6.70 -3.90
C LEU A 143 10.68 -7.49 -2.94
N THR A 144 10.65 -8.83 -3.03
CA THR A 144 11.47 -9.71 -2.19
C THR A 144 12.96 -9.50 -2.47
N ARG A 145 13.37 -9.34 -3.74
CA ARG A 145 14.76 -9.02 -4.12
C ARG A 145 15.17 -7.65 -3.59
N ASN A 146 14.34 -6.63 -3.81
CA ASN A 146 14.61 -5.29 -3.31
C ASN A 146 14.78 -5.27 -1.78
N MET A 147 14.04 -6.11 -1.05
CA MET A 147 14.23 -6.25 0.40
C MET A 147 15.56 -6.89 0.79
N VAL A 148 16.00 -7.93 0.07
CA VAL A 148 17.24 -8.66 0.37
C VAL A 148 18.48 -7.86 -0.02
N ASP A 149 18.39 -7.07 -1.09
CA ASP A 149 19.47 -6.18 -1.54
C ASP A 149 19.61 -4.92 -0.65
N GLY A 150 18.62 -4.64 0.20
CA GLY A 150 18.74 -3.63 1.25
C GLY A 150 19.57 -4.15 2.41
N ASP A 151 20.72 -3.53 2.69
CA ASP A 151 21.47 -3.86 3.91
C ASP A 151 20.60 -3.55 5.13
N ASP A 152 20.11 -4.61 5.80
CA ASP A 152 19.35 -4.53 7.06
C ASP A 152 20.19 -3.88 8.19
N ARG A 153 21.49 -3.72 7.95
CA ARG A 153 22.41 -2.99 8.81
C ARG A 153 22.34 -1.50 8.46
N GLU A 154 21.86 -0.71 9.41
CA GLU A 154 22.01 0.76 9.46
C GLU A 154 21.00 1.66 8.72
N PHE A 155 19.71 1.31 8.63
CA PHE A 155 18.70 2.37 8.51
C PHE A 155 18.19 2.79 9.91
N PRO A 156 18.63 3.94 10.47
CA PRO A 156 18.41 4.25 11.88
C PRO A 156 16.97 4.71 12.18
N LEU A 157 16.14 4.90 11.16
CA LEU A 157 14.78 5.42 11.28
C LEU A 157 13.77 4.31 11.52
N SER A 158 12.71 4.63 12.26
CA SER A 158 11.46 3.86 12.32
C SER A 158 10.57 4.15 11.09
N PRO A 159 9.54 3.34 10.77
CA PRO A 159 8.70 3.56 9.59
C PRO A 159 7.97 4.90 9.65
N LYS A 160 7.55 5.29 10.86
CA LYS A 160 6.89 6.58 11.10
C LYS A 160 7.85 7.75 10.96
N GLU A 161 9.11 7.59 11.35
CA GLU A 161 10.15 8.62 11.18
C GLU A 161 10.50 8.80 9.71
N TRP A 162 10.68 7.70 8.97
CA TRP A 162 10.91 7.76 7.53
C TRP A 162 9.71 8.35 6.78
N GLU A 163 8.49 7.91 7.09
CA GLU A 163 7.25 8.43 6.49
C GLU A 163 7.13 9.95 6.65
N VAL A 164 7.45 10.46 7.84
CA VAL A 164 7.45 11.91 8.11
C VAL A 164 8.56 12.61 7.33
N LEU A 165 9.79 12.11 7.33
CA LEU A 165 10.89 12.72 6.58
C LEU A 165 10.65 12.72 5.07
N TYR A 166 10.14 11.62 4.52
CA TYR A 166 9.78 11.51 3.11
C TYR A 166 8.77 12.59 2.73
N LEU A 167 7.66 12.73 3.49
CA LEU A 167 6.66 13.76 3.21
C LEU A 167 7.22 15.19 3.39
N VAL A 168 8.10 15.43 4.36
CA VAL A 168 8.77 16.72 4.50
C VAL A 168 9.64 17.03 3.28
N ALA A 169 10.37 16.04 2.77
CA ALA A 169 11.22 16.19 1.59
C ALA A 169 10.40 16.41 0.31
N GLN A 170 9.18 15.86 0.24
CA GLN A 170 8.16 16.15 -0.78
C GLN A 170 7.49 17.54 -0.64
N GLY A 171 7.87 18.34 0.36
CA GLY A 171 7.39 19.71 0.55
C GLY A 171 6.15 19.86 1.43
N TYR A 172 5.66 18.79 2.08
CA TYR A 172 4.53 18.91 2.99
C TYR A 172 4.92 19.56 4.32
N SER A 173 4.07 20.47 4.82
CA SER A 173 4.25 21.05 6.14
C SER A 173 3.93 20.04 7.25
N ILE A 174 4.50 20.21 8.45
CA ILE A 174 4.21 19.34 9.61
C ILE A 174 2.70 19.33 9.92
N SER A 175 2.03 20.47 9.78
CA SER A 175 0.58 20.60 9.97
C SER A 175 -0.21 19.79 8.92
N ASP A 176 0.24 19.77 7.66
CA ASP A 176 -0.40 18.97 6.61
C ASP A 176 -0.22 17.48 6.85
N ILE A 177 0.99 17.06 7.23
CA ILE A 177 1.30 15.67 7.56
C ILE A 177 0.46 15.21 8.76
N ALA A 178 0.36 16.02 9.81
CA ALA A 178 -0.44 15.75 10.99
C ALA A 178 -1.92 15.52 10.63
N LYS A 179 -2.51 16.42 9.82
CA LYS A 179 -3.88 16.27 9.30
C LYS A 179 -4.04 14.99 8.47
N ARG A 180 -3.14 14.75 7.51
CA ARG A 180 -3.19 13.57 6.61
C ARG A 180 -3.12 12.26 7.37
N LYS A 181 -2.25 12.18 8.37
CA LYS A 181 -2.01 10.95 9.15
C LYS A 181 -2.90 10.85 10.39
N SER A 182 -3.81 11.80 10.61
CA SER A 182 -4.64 11.91 11.82
C SER A 182 -3.83 11.80 13.12
N ARG A 183 -2.73 12.55 13.20
CA ARG A 183 -1.82 12.62 14.36
C ARG A 183 -1.74 14.05 14.89
N ALA A 184 -1.36 14.22 16.15
CA ALA A 184 -1.08 15.55 16.70
C ALA A 184 0.14 16.18 16.01
N VAL A 185 0.11 17.50 15.81
CA VAL A 185 1.23 18.27 15.21
C VAL A 185 2.52 18.04 16.01
N SER A 186 2.42 17.99 17.34
CA SER A 186 3.55 17.69 18.22
C SER A 186 4.15 16.31 17.98
N THR A 187 3.34 15.27 17.78
CA THR A 187 3.82 13.92 17.46
C THR A 187 4.62 13.90 16.16
N VAL A 188 4.11 14.56 15.10
CA VAL A 188 4.81 14.64 13.82
C VAL A 188 6.10 15.45 13.94
N ALA A 189 6.10 16.55 14.70
CA ALA A 189 7.29 17.34 14.97
C ALA A 189 8.37 16.51 15.69
N THR A 190 8.00 15.76 16.73
CA THR A 190 8.91 14.87 17.45
C THR A 190 9.45 13.75 16.54
N GLN A 191 8.61 13.16 15.70
CA GLN A 191 9.03 12.14 14.72
C GLN A 191 10.05 12.72 13.73
N LYS A 192 9.79 13.91 13.16
CA LYS A 192 10.75 14.62 12.30
C LYS A 192 12.06 14.85 13.04
N GLN A 193 12.02 15.42 14.24
CA GLN A 193 13.22 15.76 15.01
C GLN A 193 14.06 14.52 15.34
N ASN A 194 13.43 13.44 15.78
CA ASN A 194 14.12 12.19 16.07
C ASN A 194 14.77 11.60 14.82
N ALA A 195 14.08 11.67 13.68
CA ALA A 195 14.58 11.19 12.41
C ALA A 195 15.81 12.00 11.95
N MET A 196 15.70 13.33 11.96
CA MET A 196 16.81 14.23 11.65
C MET A 196 18.02 13.95 12.55
N ARG A 197 17.80 13.78 13.87
CA ARG A 197 18.86 13.44 14.84
C ARG A 197 19.53 12.11 14.53
N LYS A 198 18.73 11.07 14.20
CA LYS A 198 19.21 9.73 13.86
C LYS A 198 20.06 9.69 12.59
N LEU A 199 19.75 10.57 11.63
CA LEU A 199 20.53 10.76 10.39
C LEU A 199 21.63 11.82 10.50
N ASN A 200 21.80 12.43 11.69
CA ASN A 200 22.72 13.54 11.90
C ASN A 200 22.54 14.72 10.93
N LEU A 201 21.27 15.07 10.65
CA LEU A 201 20.87 16.16 9.77
C LEU A 201 20.41 17.36 10.61
N SER A 202 20.81 18.55 10.21
CA SER A 202 20.54 19.81 10.91
C SER A 202 19.54 20.71 10.19
N SER A 203 19.29 20.49 8.90
CA SER A 203 18.39 21.32 8.09
C SER A 203 17.55 20.53 7.09
N ASN A 204 16.41 21.11 6.66
CA ASN A 204 15.59 20.52 5.59
C ASN A 204 16.37 20.42 4.25
N SER A 205 17.32 21.33 4.00
CA SER A 205 18.16 21.27 2.80
C SER A 205 19.11 20.06 2.83
N GLU A 206 19.69 19.76 3.98
CA GLU A 206 20.50 18.54 4.18
C GLU A 206 19.64 17.28 4.05
N LEU A 207 18.41 17.29 4.53
CA LEU A 207 17.45 16.21 4.32
C LEU A 207 17.21 15.96 2.83
N ILE A 208 16.90 16.99 2.05
CA ILE A 208 16.66 16.84 0.61
C ILE A 208 17.89 16.24 -0.07
N LYS A 209 19.09 16.78 0.21
CA LYS A 209 20.35 16.25 -0.34
C LYS A 209 20.59 14.80 0.06
N TYR A 210 20.34 14.45 1.32
CA TYR A 210 20.46 13.07 1.80
C TYR A 210 19.51 12.13 1.05
N MET A 211 18.26 12.53 0.84
CA MET A 211 17.26 11.72 0.14
C MET A 211 17.65 11.47 -1.33
N TYR A 212 18.20 12.48 -2.02
CA TYR A 212 18.73 12.32 -3.37
C TYR A 212 19.94 11.37 -3.42
N VAL A 213 20.94 11.59 -2.57
CA VAL A 213 22.17 10.76 -2.55
C VAL A 213 21.87 9.31 -2.17
N SER A 214 20.87 9.10 -1.33
CA SER A 214 20.45 7.76 -0.89
C SER A 214 19.48 7.08 -1.86
N GLY A 215 19.17 7.68 -3.02
CA GLY A 215 18.23 7.14 -4.00
C GLY A 215 16.78 7.06 -3.51
N MET A 216 16.41 7.84 -2.50
CA MET A 216 15.06 7.87 -1.91
C MET A 216 14.15 8.92 -2.55
N MET A 217 14.71 9.77 -3.42
CA MET A 217 14.01 10.75 -4.25
C MET A 217 14.71 10.87 -5.61
N GLU A 218 13.90 11.05 -6.67
CA GLU A 218 14.34 11.35 -8.04
C GLU A 218 14.08 12.81 -8.41
#